data_AF-A0A3M7IJR1-F1
#
_entry.id   AF-A0A3M7IJR1-F1
#
_cell.length_a   1.000
_cell.length_b   1.000
_cell.length_c   1.000
_cell.angle_alpha   90.00
_cell.angle_beta   90.00
_cell.angle_gamma   90.00
#
_symmetry.space_group_name_H-M   'P 1'
#
loop_
_entity.id
_entity.type
_entity.pdbx_description
1 polymer ?
#
loop_
_entity_poly.entity_id
_entity_poly.type
_entity_poly.pdbx_seq_one_letter_code
_entity_poly.pdbx_strand_id
1 'polypeptide(L)'
;MKFVSHNANHVFNAIQSSMRQWGSSLNHNGMSIFLATVPQDVELYHGTSNPDPVNGTQWLAFEPEHALVFARERGPPGGGKGRPEKPPRWKTDRDTYGRGGSRSFDRLPIPPHFYGKEENPDYREHDQWSPAPPPPHHFGHEEDDRRNEWEPEQVGAETARQKPISAAQRPALDGKPSGYLHTYRTKHPLRLLYVDGQSAAKSTKGTLDMQDLVLLHENPPEEAVKATQRSRKMKDDEGDGFDRFYHDEPHPIDLEAPNEFHEEQSAVAPRAKLPRRPHGGPMGESVRAERLCELARTEYEGRIDGILRMEAGFEIILCDFARHLDVVSIAAANPGTDGPGPGARSEDMLSYYQAVASRYDGIGGRRVVLDYDNFLTLFAVEEALYFDETGRPRVKNETQLIAPFRRKIQEVALSDRSADEGVDWQAVLDMITARYADRIAYLASGEIEDVEHFRAEASRAIRPHIDYSNRNTSREIQHCSNYALPSTRPSDPAKGRLAYDSIYTVNSVICRTLTEASTIDTLAHGLAMMRGLRSWLGWTGWKRCSSCGPHEVCFLPIWPAGDAKDFEHPSCRSDFSGPPGNYWGGFGKPPGHDGAH
;
A
#
# COMPACT_ATOMS: atom_id res chain seq x y z
N MET A 1 -10.73 -25.47 -18.38
CA MET A 1 -9.60 -25.60 -17.43
C MET A 1 -10.00 -26.61 -16.38
N LYS A 2 -9.20 -27.67 -16.17
CA LYS A 2 -9.36 -28.55 -15.01
C LYS A 2 -8.84 -27.77 -13.80
N PHE A 3 -9.68 -27.51 -12.81
CA PHE A 3 -9.23 -26.92 -11.55
C PHE A 3 -8.32 -27.92 -10.85
N VAL A 4 -7.05 -27.54 -10.63
CA VAL A 4 -6.07 -28.34 -9.92
C VAL A 4 -5.99 -27.82 -8.49
N SER A 5 -6.07 -28.72 -7.51
CA SER A 5 -6.16 -28.43 -6.08
C SER A 5 -4.89 -27.79 -5.48
N HIS A 6 -3.81 -27.67 -6.25
CA HIS A 6 -2.48 -27.32 -5.73
C HIS A 6 -2.39 -25.88 -5.23
N ASN A 7 -2.98 -24.93 -5.97
CA ASN A 7 -2.95 -23.50 -5.63
C ASN A 7 -4.21 -22.99 -4.89
N ALA A 8 -5.03 -23.89 -4.34
CA ALA A 8 -6.29 -23.50 -3.69
C ALA A 8 -6.09 -22.51 -2.52
N ASN A 9 -5.01 -22.67 -1.75
CA ASN A 9 -4.58 -21.74 -0.71
C ASN A 9 -4.26 -20.35 -1.25
N HIS A 10 -3.63 -20.25 -2.42
CA HIS A 10 -3.32 -18.97 -3.06
C HIS A 10 -4.57 -18.27 -3.60
N VAL A 11 -5.50 -19.02 -4.20
CA VAL A 11 -6.80 -18.47 -4.61
C VAL A 11 -7.60 -17.99 -3.39
N PHE A 12 -7.60 -18.76 -2.30
CA PHE A 12 -8.20 -18.36 -1.02
C PHE A 12 -7.60 -17.03 -0.54
N ASN A 13 -6.27 -16.94 -0.49
CA ASN A 13 -5.59 -15.73 -0.03
C ASN A 13 -5.81 -14.52 -0.94
N ALA A 14 -5.93 -14.71 -2.25
CA ALA A 14 -6.25 -13.62 -3.19
C ALA A 14 -7.63 -13.00 -2.91
N ILE A 15 -8.65 -13.84 -2.69
CA ILE A 15 -10.00 -13.37 -2.31
C ILE A 15 -9.95 -12.69 -0.94
N GLN A 16 -9.32 -13.32 0.05
CA GLN A 16 -9.26 -12.80 1.42
C GLN A 16 -8.50 -11.47 1.53
N SER A 17 -7.44 -11.29 0.74
CA SER A 17 -6.62 -10.05 0.75
C SER A 17 -7.16 -8.95 -0.16
N SER A 18 -8.09 -9.24 -1.06
CA SER A 18 -8.63 -8.26 -2.01
C SER A 18 -9.20 -7.04 -1.27
N MET A 19 -8.87 -5.82 -1.73
CA MET A 19 -9.25 -4.55 -1.08
C MET A 19 -8.80 -4.37 0.38
N ARG A 20 -7.88 -5.21 0.88
CA ARG A 20 -7.25 -5.10 2.21
C ARG A 20 -5.78 -4.76 2.09
N GLN A 21 -5.37 -3.66 2.68
CA GLN A 21 -4.02 -3.13 2.50
C GLN A 21 -2.95 -4.09 3.08
N TRP A 22 -3.19 -4.68 4.26
CA TRP A 22 -2.24 -5.58 4.93
C TRP A 22 -1.99 -6.83 4.09
N GLY A 23 -3.08 -7.49 3.70
CA GLY A 23 -3.03 -8.70 2.89
C GLY A 23 -2.39 -8.47 1.52
N SER A 24 -2.73 -7.33 0.89
CA SER A 24 -2.15 -6.92 -0.39
C SER A 24 -0.68 -6.50 -0.29
N SER A 25 -0.20 -6.06 0.88
CA SER A 25 1.22 -5.73 1.11
C SER A 25 2.08 -6.96 1.37
N LEU A 26 1.54 -7.96 2.06
CA LEU A 26 2.22 -9.25 2.25
C LEU A 26 2.23 -10.08 0.96
N ASN A 27 1.09 -10.18 0.28
CA ASN A 27 0.94 -10.84 -1.01
C ASN A 27 1.07 -9.80 -2.15
N HIS A 28 2.15 -9.03 -2.15
CA HIS A 28 2.27 -7.87 -3.04
C HIS A 28 2.33 -8.20 -4.53
N ASN A 29 2.73 -9.42 -4.90
CA ASN A 29 2.57 -9.92 -6.26
C ASN A 29 1.17 -10.49 -6.43
N GLY A 30 0.22 -9.59 -6.68
CA GLY A 30 -1.13 -9.97 -7.05
C GLY A 30 -1.16 -10.73 -8.37
N MET A 31 -2.08 -11.70 -8.48
CA MET A 31 -2.27 -12.55 -9.66
C MET A 31 -3.73 -12.64 -10.08
N SER A 32 -4.56 -11.72 -9.60
CA SER A 32 -6.01 -11.75 -9.78
C SER A 32 -6.56 -10.42 -10.27
N ILE A 33 -7.63 -10.51 -11.05
CA ILE A 33 -8.40 -9.38 -11.55
C ILE A 33 -9.86 -9.55 -11.16
N PHE A 34 -10.43 -8.47 -10.65
CA PHE A 34 -11.84 -8.38 -10.29
C PHE A 34 -12.49 -7.27 -11.11
N LEU A 35 -13.74 -7.49 -11.52
CA LEU A 35 -14.59 -6.36 -11.88
C LEU A 35 -14.98 -5.65 -10.58
N ALA A 36 -14.76 -4.34 -10.54
CA ALA A 36 -14.99 -3.53 -9.35
C ALA A 36 -15.96 -2.40 -9.68
N THR A 37 -16.84 -2.08 -8.73
CA THR A 37 -17.73 -0.94 -8.82
C THR A 37 -17.48 0.02 -7.67
N VAL A 38 -17.15 1.27 -7.98
CA VAL A 38 -17.22 2.38 -7.01
C VAL A 38 -18.62 2.95 -7.12
N PRO A 39 -19.46 2.91 -6.08
CA PRO A 39 -20.82 3.47 -6.14
C PRO A 39 -20.85 4.95 -6.51
N GLN A 40 -22.03 5.45 -6.88
CA GLN A 40 -22.30 6.89 -6.92
C GLN A 40 -22.12 7.52 -5.53
N ASP A 41 -21.81 8.82 -5.50
CA ASP A 41 -21.68 9.63 -4.27
C ASP A 41 -20.50 9.25 -3.36
N VAL A 42 -19.49 8.57 -3.90
CA VAL A 42 -18.24 8.29 -3.20
C VAL A 42 -17.27 9.46 -3.38
N GLU A 43 -16.72 9.97 -2.28
CA GLU A 43 -15.65 10.98 -2.30
C GLU A 43 -14.29 10.36 -2.62
N LEU A 44 -13.53 11.01 -3.50
CA LEU A 44 -12.20 10.63 -3.94
C LEU A 44 -11.29 11.85 -4.00
N TYR A 45 -9.99 11.65 -3.80
CA TYR A 45 -9.03 12.75 -3.61
C TYR A 45 -7.91 12.72 -4.65
N HIS A 46 -7.46 13.89 -5.08
CA HIS A 46 -6.34 14.04 -6.01
C HIS A 46 -5.43 15.19 -5.57
N GLY A 47 -4.14 14.91 -5.39
CA GLY A 47 -3.13 15.93 -5.13
C GLY A 47 -2.41 16.34 -6.40
N THR A 48 -2.33 17.64 -6.65
CA THR A 48 -1.65 18.19 -7.83
C THR A 48 -1.07 19.58 -7.57
N SER A 49 -0.29 20.12 -8.50
CA SER A 49 0.16 21.51 -8.48
C SER A 49 -0.84 22.47 -9.14
N ASN A 50 -1.85 21.95 -9.83
CA ASN A 50 -2.76 22.74 -10.66
C ASN A 50 -4.02 23.13 -9.87
N PRO A 51 -4.41 24.42 -9.79
CA PRO A 51 -5.67 24.83 -9.15
C PRO A 51 -6.93 24.49 -9.95
N ASP A 52 -6.81 24.10 -11.22
CA ASP A 52 -7.96 23.89 -12.08
C ASP A 52 -8.46 22.43 -12.06
N PRO A 53 -9.78 22.19 -12.19
CA PRO A 53 -10.34 20.86 -12.34
C PRO A 53 -9.63 20.03 -13.42
N VAL A 54 -9.43 18.75 -13.12
CA VAL A 54 -8.87 17.79 -14.06
C VAL A 54 -9.97 17.31 -15.00
N ASN A 55 -9.66 17.24 -16.30
CA ASN A 55 -10.60 16.71 -17.29
C ASN A 55 -10.24 15.28 -17.77
N GLY A 56 -8.96 14.98 -18.02
CA GLY A 56 -8.54 13.71 -18.65
C GLY A 56 -8.04 12.65 -17.66
N THR A 57 -7.22 11.72 -18.16
CA THR A 57 -6.62 10.62 -17.40
C THR A 57 -5.77 11.14 -16.21
N GLN A 58 -6.11 10.74 -14.98
CA GLN A 58 -5.35 11.05 -13.76
C GLN A 58 -5.56 9.99 -12.67
N TRP A 59 -4.88 10.17 -11.53
CA TRP A 59 -4.95 9.29 -10.36
C TRP A 59 -5.87 9.85 -9.28
N LEU A 60 -6.66 8.98 -8.65
CA LEU A 60 -7.47 9.27 -7.46
C LEU A 60 -7.04 8.38 -6.32
N ALA A 61 -7.09 8.88 -5.10
CA ALA A 61 -6.93 8.12 -3.89
C ALA A 61 -8.24 8.06 -3.11
N PHE A 62 -8.40 6.99 -2.32
CA PHE A 62 -9.50 6.87 -1.36
C PHE A 62 -9.26 7.64 -0.07
N GLU A 63 -8.00 7.93 0.26
CA GLU A 63 -7.63 8.63 1.50
C GLU A 63 -7.06 10.02 1.17
N PRO A 64 -7.52 11.08 1.87
CA PRO A 64 -7.05 12.43 1.63
C PRO A 64 -5.57 12.59 2.00
N GLU A 65 -5.11 11.98 3.09
CA GLU A 65 -3.69 12.00 3.50
C GLU A 65 -2.80 11.37 2.45
N HIS A 66 -3.29 10.33 1.76
CA HIS A 66 -2.55 9.71 0.67
C HIS A 66 -2.45 10.64 -0.55
N ALA A 67 -3.54 11.32 -0.92
CA ALA A 67 -3.54 12.29 -2.02
C ALA A 67 -2.73 13.56 -1.69
N LEU A 68 -2.77 14.03 -0.44
CA LEU A 68 -2.09 15.25 0.03
C LEU A 68 -0.59 15.22 -0.26
N VAL A 69 0.03 14.04 -0.14
CA VAL A 69 1.45 13.83 -0.48
C VAL A 69 1.81 14.34 -1.88
N PHE A 70 0.88 14.34 -2.82
CA PHE A 70 1.06 14.77 -4.21
C PHE A 70 0.63 16.23 -4.47
N ALA A 71 0.01 16.91 -3.50
CA ALA A 71 -0.44 18.30 -3.58
C ALA A 71 0.72 19.29 -3.41
N ARG A 72 1.71 19.26 -4.32
CA ARG A 72 2.91 20.11 -4.28
C ARG A 72 3.20 20.76 -5.61
N GLU A 73 3.91 21.88 -5.59
CA GLU A 73 4.44 22.49 -6.81
C GLU A 73 5.45 21.56 -7.50
N ARG A 74 5.29 21.31 -8.81
CA ARG A 74 6.35 20.72 -9.64
C ARG A 74 7.18 21.87 -10.20
N GLY A 75 8.37 22.07 -9.65
CA GLY A 75 9.32 23.03 -10.21
C GLY A 75 9.69 22.72 -11.67
N PRO A 76 10.16 23.69 -12.47
CA PRO A 76 10.59 23.45 -13.84
C PRO A 76 11.71 22.39 -13.90
N PRO A 77 11.75 21.54 -14.95
CA PRO A 77 12.86 20.63 -15.14
C PRO A 77 14.12 21.45 -15.47
N GLY A 78 15.10 21.46 -14.57
CA GLY A 78 16.41 22.06 -14.81
C GLY A 78 16.39 23.58 -14.85
N GLY A 79 16.38 24.21 -13.67
CA GLY A 79 16.74 25.62 -13.52
C GLY A 79 17.64 25.74 -12.29
N GLY A 80 18.96 25.73 -12.50
CA GLY A 80 19.92 25.94 -11.43
C GLY A 80 19.62 27.23 -10.70
N LYS A 81 19.22 27.14 -9.44
CA LYS A 81 19.25 28.29 -8.54
C LYS A 81 20.59 28.28 -7.81
N GLY A 82 21.24 29.44 -7.88
CA GLY A 82 22.64 29.69 -7.58
C GLY A 82 23.15 29.15 -6.25
N ARG A 83 24.48 28.97 -6.21
CA ARG A 83 25.28 28.71 -5.02
C ARG A 83 24.74 29.49 -3.80
N PRO A 84 24.55 28.86 -2.64
CA PRO A 84 24.39 29.61 -1.40
C PRO A 84 25.66 30.45 -1.18
N GLU A 85 25.51 31.75 -1.01
CA GLU A 85 26.56 32.61 -0.50
C GLU A 85 27.11 32.03 0.81
N LYS A 86 28.43 32.01 0.94
CA LYS A 86 29.11 31.53 2.14
C LYS A 86 28.62 32.33 3.36
N PRO A 87 28.32 31.69 4.49
CA PRO A 87 27.90 32.42 5.70
C PRO A 87 29.04 33.32 6.21
N PRO A 88 28.73 34.48 6.84
CA PRO A 88 29.74 35.37 7.39
C PRO A 88 30.56 34.67 8.46
N ARG A 89 31.87 34.81 8.34
CA ARG A 89 32.87 34.26 9.26
C ARG A 89 32.71 34.94 10.63
N TRP A 90 32.29 34.18 11.65
CA TRP A 90 32.35 34.65 13.03
C TRP A 90 33.81 34.88 13.41
N LYS A 91 34.15 36.13 13.75
CA LYS A 91 35.43 36.49 14.34
C LYS A 91 35.46 35.94 15.75
N THR A 92 36.31 34.95 16.01
CA THR A 92 36.70 34.55 17.35
C THR A 92 37.81 35.46 17.83
N ASP A 93 37.66 36.03 19.03
CA ASP A 93 38.71 36.75 19.75
C ASP A 93 39.92 35.85 19.99
N ARG A 94 40.93 35.94 19.12
CA ARG A 94 42.35 35.77 19.46
C ARG A 94 43.27 36.07 18.28
N ASP A 95 43.30 37.32 17.85
CA ASP A 95 44.51 37.88 17.23
C ASP A 95 45.39 38.43 18.36
N THR A 96 46.24 37.59 18.95
CA THR A 96 47.45 38.09 19.62
C THR A 96 48.46 36.96 19.82
N TYR A 97 49.63 37.18 19.25
CA TYR A 97 50.89 36.43 19.34
C TYR A 97 51.04 35.19 18.45
N GLY A 98 51.77 35.39 17.37
CA GLY A 98 52.31 34.32 16.54
C GLY A 98 53.64 33.75 17.05
N ARG A 99 54.12 32.79 16.23
CA ARG A 99 55.50 32.32 16.05
C ARG A 99 56.06 31.36 17.11
N GLY A 100 56.28 30.10 16.70
CA GLY A 100 57.43 29.31 17.15
C GLY A 100 57.18 27.83 17.43
N GLY A 101 57.87 26.96 16.66
CA GLY A 101 58.74 25.92 17.25
C GLY A 101 58.16 24.54 17.59
N SER A 102 58.64 23.55 16.82
CA SER A 102 58.73 22.10 17.11
C SER A 102 59.06 21.73 18.57
N ARG A 103 58.41 20.68 19.12
CA ARG A 103 59.04 19.40 19.57
C ARG A 103 58.12 18.53 20.44
N SER A 104 58.23 17.23 20.22
CA SER A 104 57.86 16.09 21.07
C SER A 104 58.76 15.96 22.31
N PHE A 105 58.20 15.63 23.48
CA PHE A 105 58.47 14.42 24.30
C PHE A 105 57.92 14.55 25.74
N ASP A 106 57.68 13.36 26.31
CA ASP A 106 57.77 12.96 27.72
C ASP A 106 56.55 12.83 28.63
N ARG A 107 56.70 11.79 29.46
CA ARG A 107 55.74 10.93 30.14
C ARG A 107 55.98 11.03 31.65
N LEU A 108 54.90 10.77 32.40
CA LEU A 108 54.82 10.24 33.78
C LEU A 108 55.05 11.24 34.95
N PRO A 109 54.52 10.99 36.17
CA PRO A 109 54.22 9.66 36.75
C PRO A 109 52.92 9.45 37.57
N ILE A 110 52.62 8.17 37.81
CA ILE A 110 51.65 7.57 38.77
C ILE A 110 52.31 7.52 40.17
N PRO A 111 51.56 7.53 41.30
CA PRO A 111 51.38 6.29 42.10
C PRO A 111 49.99 6.26 42.85
N PRO A 112 49.66 5.33 43.79
CA PRO A 112 48.94 4.08 43.51
C PRO A 112 47.77 3.70 44.47
N HIS A 113 46.99 2.70 44.04
CA HIS A 113 46.24 1.62 44.76
C HIS A 113 45.72 1.79 46.22
N PHE A 114 44.46 1.37 46.46
CA PHE A 114 44.12 0.32 47.45
C PHE A 114 42.76 -0.36 47.11
N TYR A 115 42.66 -1.66 47.39
CA TYR A 115 41.67 -2.65 46.91
C TYR A 115 40.89 -3.29 48.09
N GLY A 116 39.66 -3.75 47.82
CA GLY A 116 38.95 -4.85 48.51
C GLY A 116 38.08 -4.46 49.72
N LYS A 117 37.02 -5.17 50.12
CA LYS A 117 36.37 -6.43 49.67
C LYS A 117 35.03 -6.61 50.46
N GLU A 118 34.07 -7.33 49.88
CA GLU A 118 33.08 -8.28 50.45
C GLU A 118 31.95 -7.91 51.49
N GLU A 119 30.70 -8.23 51.07
CA GLU A 119 29.57 -9.00 51.67
C GLU A 119 28.89 -8.69 53.05
N ASN A 120 27.57 -8.35 52.96
CA ASN A 120 26.32 -8.85 53.65
C ASN A 120 26.22 -8.99 55.21
N PRO A 121 25.04 -9.21 55.85
CA PRO A 121 23.70 -8.57 55.83
C PRO A 121 23.14 -8.17 57.24
N ASP A 122 21.97 -7.53 57.25
CA ASP A 122 20.83 -7.70 58.19
C ASP A 122 20.55 -6.78 59.43
N TYR A 123 19.24 -6.46 59.54
CA TYR A 123 18.37 -5.98 60.63
C TYR A 123 18.29 -4.51 61.14
N ARG A 124 17.13 -3.89 60.78
CA ARG A 124 15.98 -3.47 61.65
C ARG A 124 15.63 -1.98 61.91
N GLU A 125 14.45 -1.61 61.37
CA GLU A 125 13.28 -0.88 61.91
C GLU A 125 13.46 0.47 62.65
N HIS A 126 12.90 1.56 62.08
CA HIS A 126 11.69 2.27 62.58
C HIS A 126 11.25 3.46 61.66
N ASP A 127 9.95 3.45 61.31
CA ASP A 127 8.93 4.52 61.11
C ASP A 127 9.38 5.99 60.79
N GLN A 128 8.78 6.78 59.87
CA GLN A 128 7.35 7.08 59.72
C GLN A 128 7.07 8.02 58.49
N TRP A 129 5.88 7.85 57.89
CA TRP A 129 5.02 8.83 57.17
C TRP A 129 5.26 9.24 55.69
N SER A 130 4.34 8.81 54.80
CA SER A 130 4.03 9.37 53.47
C SER A 130 2.50 9.55 53.33
N PRO A 131 1.96 10.57 52.61
CA PRO A 131 0.52 10.72 52.38
C PRO A 131 -0.02 9.85 51.23
N ALA A 132 -1.28 9.43 51.35
CA ALA A 132 -2.03 8.58 50.42
C ALA A 132 -2.75 9.36 49.29
N PRO A 133 -3.09 8.72 48.15
CA PRO A 133 -3.90 9.30 47.07
C PRO A 133 -5.42 9.22 47.37
N PRO A 134 -6.25 10.10 46.79
CA PRO A 134 -7.71 10.06 46.98
C PRO A 134 -8.40 8.96 46.12
N PRO A 135 -9.59 8.48 46.52
CA PRO A 135 -10.28 7.33 45.92
C PRO A 135 -11.19 7.68 44.73
N PRO A 136 -11.63 6.68 43.93
CA PRO A 136 -12.44 6.87 42.73
C PRO A 136 -13.94 6.99 43.05
N HIS A 137 -14.64 7.93 42.40
CA HIS A 137 -16.10 8.04 42.54
C HIS A 137 -16.84 7.26 41.43
N HIS A 138 -17.62 6.30 41.93
CA HIS A 138 -18.66 5.46 41.32
C HIS A 138 -19.49 6.08 40.19
N PHE A 139 -19.63 5.32 39.10
CA PHE A 139 -20.84 5.32 38.28
C PHE A 139 -21.83 4.32 38.87
N GLY A 140 -23.03 4.78 39.21
CA GLY A 140 -24.15 3.95 39.67
C GLY A 140 -25.44 4.49 39.07
N HIS A 141 -26.17 3.59 38.42
CA HIS A 141 -27.53 3.74 37.94
C HIS A 141 -28.52 3.89 39.12
N GLU A 142 -29.58 4.68 38.92
CA GLU A 142 -30.92 4.36 39.42
C GLU A 142 -31.97 5.01 38.51
N GLU A 143 -32.99 4.21 38.19
CA GLU A 143 -34.06 4.42 37.22
C GLU A 143 -35.15 5.35 37.77
N ASP A 144 -35.68 6.27 36.95
CA ASP A 144 -37.07 6.74 37.13
C ASP A 144 -37.70 7.04 35.77
N ASP A 145 -38.69 6.21 35.42
CA ASP A 145 -39.60 6.34 34.30
C ASP A 145 -40.44 7.62 34.45
N ARG A 146 -40.29 8.57 33.51
CA ARG A 146 -41.38 9.49 33.12
C ARG A 146 -41.07 10.28 31.83
N ARG A 147 -41.64 9.77 30.73
CA ARG A 147 -42.55 10.45 29.79
C ARG A 147 -42.23 11.93 29.43
N ASN A 148 -41.85 12.11 28.16
CA ASN A 148 -42.28 13.13 27.20
C ASN A 148 -42.92 14.42 27.73
N GLU A 149 -42.22 15.55 27.55
CA GLU A 149 -42.70 16.81 26.94
C GLU A 149 -41.73 17.93 27.34
N TRP A 150 -41.09 18.56 26.36
CA TRP A 150 -40.58 19.91 26.53
C TRP A 150 -41.02 20.71 25.33
N GLU A 151 -42.20 21.33 25.47
CA GLU A 151 -42.62 22.45 24.65
C GLU A 151 -41.72 23.68 24.94
N PRO A 152 -41.55 24.60 23.99
CA PRO A 152 -40.58 25.67 24.09
C PRO A 152 -41.19 26.89 24.82
N GLU A 153 -40.65 27.22 26.00
CA GLU A 153 -40.95 28.52 26.60
C GLU A 153 -40.29 29.65 25.79
N GLN A 154 -41.15 30.51 25.24
CA GLN A 154 -40.82 31.75 24.57
C GLN A 154 -40.07 32.68 25.53
N VAL A 155 -38.77 32.85 25.30
CA VAL A 155 -38.01 33.99 25.83
C VAL A 155 -37.65 34.89 24.65
N GLY A 156 -38.38 36.01 24.59
CA GLY A 156 -37.96 37.33 24.10
C GLY A 156 -37.00 37.41 22.92
N ALA A 157 -37.52 37.89 21.80
CA ALA A 157 -36.79 38.36 20.65
C ALA A 157 -35.77 39.46 21.02
N GLU A 158 -34.48 39.10 21.19
CA GLU A 158 -33.35 40.05 21.04
C GLU A 158 -31.95 39.41 20.89
N THR A 159 -31.85 38.18 20.36
CA THR A 159 -30.55 37.51 20.11
C THR A 159 -30.37 36.99 18.68
N ALA A 160 -31.09 37.54 17.71
CA ALA A 160 -30.88 37.27 16.28
C ALA A 160 -29.74 38.11 15.68
N ARG A 161 -28.53 38.09 16.27
CA ARG A 161 -27.29 38.56 15.64
C ARG A 161 -26.07 37.82 16.17
N GLN A 162 -26.06 36.49 16.06
CA GLN A 162 -24.80 35.76 16.14
C GLN A 162 -24.03 36.01 14.84
N LYS A 163 -23.14 37.00 14.85
CA LYS A 163 -22.11 37.13 13.81
C LYS A 163 -21.23 35.89 13.89
N PRO A 164 -20.82 35.27 12.76
CA PRO A 164 -19.79 34.25 12.79
C PRO A 164 -18.60 34.83 13.55
N ILE A 165 -18.03 34.07 14.50
CA ILE A 165 -16.69 34.38 15.01
C ILE A 165 -15.84 34.42 13.74
N SER A 166 -15.42 35.63 13.37
CA SER A 166 -14.55 35.88 12.23
C SER A 166 -13.45 34.84 12.28
N ALA A 167 -13.43 33.93 11.31
CA ALA A 167 -12.33 33.02 11.13
C ALA A 167 -11.09 33.90 11.06
N ALA A 168 -10.26 33.86 12.10
CA ALA A 168 -8.99 34.56 12.08
C ALA A 168 -8.31 34.05 10.80
N GLN A 169 -8.10 34.95 9.83
CA GLN A 169 -7.30 34.66 8.65
C GLN A 169 -5.97 34.18 9.18
N ARG A 170 -5.73 32.85 9.11
CA ARG A 170 -4.41 32.30 9.33
C ARG A 170 -3.50 33.03 8.36
N PRO A 171 -2.34 33.54 8.79
CA PRO A 171 -1.44 34.28 7.91
C PRO A 171 -1.14 33.41 6.70
N ALA A 172 -1.44 33.93 5.50
CA ALA A 172 -1.05 33.31 4.25
C ALA A 172 0.46 33.11 4.33
N LEU A 173 0.92 31.86 4.26
CA LEU A 173 2.34 31.54 4.32
C LEU A 173 3.07 32.30 3.21
N ASP A 174 3.97 33.18 3.64
CA ASP A 174 4.80 34.07 2.85
C ASP A 174 5.22 33.50 1.49
N GLY A 175 4.56 33.95 0.42
CA GLY A 175 5.06 33.88 -0.96
C GLY A 175 5.44 32.50 -1.53
N LYS A 176 5.13 31.38 -0.85
CA LYS A 176 5.43 30.03 -1.35
C LYS A 176 4.23 29.50 -2.14
N PRO A 177 4.40 29.10 -3.41
CA PRO A 177 3.33 28.49 -4.18
C PRO A 177 2.89 27.17 -3.53
N SER A 178 1.58 27.04 -3.29
CA SER A 178 0.96 25.83 -2.77
C SER A 178 0.63 24.85 -3.89
N GLY A 179 0.66 23.54 -3.61
CA GLY A 179 -0.13 22.61 -4.40
C GLY A 179 -1.59 22.61 -3.95
N TYR A 180 -2.40 21.73 -4.53
CA TYR A 180 -3.85 21.69 -4.34
C TYR A 180 -4.31 20.26 -4.08
N LEU A 181 -5.16 20.11 -3.07
CA LEU A 181 -5.96 18.91 -2.83
C LEU A 181 -7.33 19.11 -3.47
N HIS A 182 -7.66 18.25 -4.42
CA HIS A 182 -8.93 18.24 -5.09
C HIS A 182 -9.78 17.13 -4.49
N THR A 183 -11.00 17.47 -4.11
CA THR A 183 -12.02 16.50 -3.69
C THR A 183 -13.05 16.39 -4.80
N TYR A 184 -13.27 15.15 -5.23
CA TYR A 184 -14.24 14.81 -6.25
C TYR A 184 -15.29 13.87 -5.67
N ARG A 185 -16.46 13.82 -6.32
CA ARG A 185 -17.54 12.88 -6.03
C ARG A 185 -17.93 12.14 -7.30
N THR A 186 -18.17 10.84 -7.21
CA THR A 186 -18.61 10.02 -8.35
C THR A 186 -20.03 10.38 -8.78
N LYS A 187 -20.21 10.75 -10.06
CA LYS A 187 -21.51 11.13 -10.66
C LYS A 187 -22.48 9.96 -10.78
N HIS A 188 -21.93 8.77 -10.95
CA HIS A 188 -22.62 7.52 -11.19
C HIS A 188 -21.69 6.37 -10.73
N PRO A 189 -22.18 5.12 -10.64
CA PRO A 189 -21.30 3.99 -10.36
C PRO A 189 -20.18 3.91 -11.41
N LEU A 190 -18.93 3.86 -10.97
CA LEU A 190 -17.77 3.67 -11.83
C LEU A 190 -17.48 2.18 -11.98
N ARG A 191 -17.25 1.72 -13.20
CA ARG A 191 -16.92 0.34 -13.51
C ARG A 191 -15.43 0.22 -13.79
N LEU A 192 -14.70 -0.45 -12.90
CA LEU A 192 -13.23 -0.50 -12.90
C LEU A 192 -12.74 -1.94 -13.03
N LEU A 193 -11.53 -2.12 -13.56
CA LEU A 193 -10.78 -3.37 -13.39
C LEU A 193 -9.84 -3.23 -12.18
N TYR A 194 -10.02 -4.06 -11.17
CA TYR A 194 -9.16 -4.11 -10.00
C TYR A 194 -8.06 -5.16 -10.18
N VAL A 195 -6.80 -4.76 -10.03
CA VAL A 195 -5.64 -5.65 -9.98
C VAL A 195 -5.17 -5.78 -8.53
N ASP A 196 -5.18 -6.99 -7.98
CA ASP A 196 -4.85 -7.26 -6.58
C ASP A 196 -3.36 -7.08 -6.22
N GLY A 197 -3.02 -7.24 -4.94
CA GLY A 197 -1.67 -7.01 -4.41
C GLY A 197 -1.27 -5.53 -4.40
N GLN A 198 0.02 -5.24 -4.24
CA GLN A 198 0.57 -3.90 -4.47
C GLN A 198 0.87 -3.70 -5.95
N SER A 199 -0.17 -3.83 -6.78
CA SER A 199 -0.04 -3.84 -8.22
C SER A 199 0.51 -2.54 -8.80
N ALA A 200 0.56 -1.43 -8.04
CA ALA A 200 1.16 -0.16 -8.45
C ALA A 200 2.58 0.09 -7.88
N ALA A 201 3.10 -0.82 -7.05
CA ALA A 201 4.46 -0.71 -6.52
C ALA A 201 5.47 -0.80 -7.67
N LYS A 202 6.23 0.26 -7.90
CA LYS A 202 7.25 0.31 -8.95
C LYS A 202 8.50 -0.43 -8.47
N SER A 203 8.49 -1.75 -8.56
CA SER A 203 9.60 -2.63 -8.17
C SER A 203 9.83 -3.76 -9.18
N THR A 204 11.04 -4.32 -9.21
CA THR A 204 11.41 -5.50 -10.01
C THR A 204 10.91 -6.82 -9.41
N LYS A 205 10.25 -6.76 -8.24
CA LYS A 205 9.77 -7.91 -7.48
C LYS A 205 8.58 -8.65 -8.09
N GLY A 206 8.03 -8.16 -9.20
CA GLY A 206 6.89 -8.78 -9.90
C GLY A 206 5.54 -8.12 -9.62
N THR A 207 5.51 -7.04 -8.85
CA THR A 207 4.30 -6.29 -8.50
C THR A 207 3.57 -5.74 -9.73
N LEU A 208 4.29 -5.47 -10.81
CA LEU A 208 3.73 -4.94 -12.07
C LEU A 208 3.39 -6.03 -13.10
N ASP A 209 3.65 -7.31 -12.84
CA ASP A 209 3.53 -8.38 -13.85
C ASP A 209 2.11 -8.43 -14.47
N MET A 210 1.06 -8.29 -13.65
CA MET A 210 -0.32 -8.28 -14.14
C MET A 210 -0.64 -7.09 -15.05
N GLN A 211 -0.05 -5.91 -14.79
CA GLN A 211 -0.25 -4.75 -15.66
C GLN A 211 0.61 -4.86 -16.93
N ASP A 212 1.90 -5.15 -16.78
CA ASP A 212 2.88 -5.02 -17.85
C ASP A 212 2.95 -6.26 -18.76
N LEU A 213 2.76 -7.48 -18.23
CA LEU A 213 2.84 -8.73 -18.99
C LEU A 213 1.46 -9.26 -19.42
N VAL A 214 0.43 -9.05 -18.59
CA VAL A 214 -0.92 -9.58 -18.86
C VAL A 214 -1.80 -8.56 -19.58
N LEU A 215 -2.06 -7.39 -18.98
CA LEU A 215 -2.95 -6.38 -19.56
C LEU A 215 -2.34 -5.70 -20.78
N LEU A 216 -1.11 -5.18 -20.64
CA LEU A 216 -0.45 -4.42 -21.69
C LEU A 216 0.41 -5.26 -22.64
N HIS A 217 0.80 -6.46 -22.21
CA HIS A 217 1.62 -7.42 -22.95
C HIS A 217 2.83 -6.76 -23.62
N GLU A 218 3.85 -6.48 -22.82
CA GLU A 218 5.09 -5.72 -23.12
C GLU A 218 4.94 -4.20 -22.89
N ASN A 219 5.04 -3.83 -21.61
CA ASN A 219 5.26 -2.46 -21.18
C ASN A 219 6.43 -2.39 -20.16
N PRO A 220 7.35 -1.41 -20.28
CA PRO A 220 7.44 -0.40 -21.34
C PRO A 220 7.93 -0.96 -22.68
N PRO A 221 7.55 -0.36 -23.82
CA PRO A 221 8.24 -0.59 -25.09
C PRO A 221 9.75 -0.41 -24.91
N GLU A 222 10.59 -1.24 -25.54
CA GLU A 222 12.06 -1.12 -25.46
C GLU A 222 12.55 0.31 -25.71
N GLU A 223 11.88 1.05 -26.60
CA GLU A 223 12.13 2.46 -26.91
C GLU A 223 12.03 3.38 -25.68
N ALA A 224 11.09 3.14 -24.76
CA ALA A 224 10.92 3.92 -23.54
C ALA A 224 11.99 3.58 -22.48
N VAL A 225 12.42 2.31 -22.44
CA VAL A 225 13.55 1.87 -21.60
C VAL A 225 14.86 2.47 -22.12
N LYS A 226 15.08 2.42 -23.45
CA LYS A 226 16.22 3.01 -24.14
C LYS A 226 16.25 4.54 -24.02
N ALA A 227 15.10 5.21 -24.09
CA ALA A 227 15.00 6.65 -23.85
C ALA A 227 15.40 7.02 -22.42
N THR A 228 14.96 6.23 -21.43
CA THR A 228 15.33 6.42 -20.02
C THR A 228 16.83 6.17 -19.79
N GLN A 229 17.42 5.19 -20.47
CA GLN A 229 18.86 4.92 -20.44
C GLN A 229 19.69 6.03 -21.12
N ARG A 230 19.23 6.57 -22.26
CA ARG A 230 19.87 7.69 -22.95
C ARG A 230 19.84 8.97 -22.11
N SER A 231 18.72 9.28 -21.46
CA SER A 231 18.61 10.41 -20.54
C SER A 231 19.43 10.25 -19.25
N ARG A 232 19.80 9.01 -18.88
CA ARG A 232 20.73 8.73 -17.78
C ARG A 232 22.19 8.91 -18.18
N LYS A 233 22.59 8.36 -19.35
CA LYS A 233 23.95 8.51 -19.87
C LYS A 233 24.35 9.99 -20.07
N MET A 234 23.41 10.82 -20.49
CA MET A 234 23.62 12.26 -20.67
C MET A 234 23.76 13.03 -19.34
N LYS A 235 23.27 12.49 -18.22
CA LYS A 235 23.49 13.06 -16.88
C LYS A 235 24.78 12.58 -16.23
N ASP A 236 25.25 11.38 -16.59
CA ASP A 236 26.51 10.83 -16.09
C ASP A 236 27.71 11.49 -16.80
N ASP A 237 27.58 11.85 -18.08
CA ASP A 237 28.62 12.57 -18.85
C ASP A 237 28.73 14.07 -18.48
N GLU A 238 27.71 14.68 -17.84
CA GLU A 238 27.80 16.05 -17.28
C GLU A 238 28.38 16.07 -15.84
N GLY A 239 28.65 14.89 -15.26
CA GLY A 239 29.14 14.73 -13.89
C GLY A 239 30.66 14.58 -13.74
N ASP A 240 31.40 14.33 -14.83
CA ASP A 240 32.85 14.14 -14.78
C ASP A 240 33.55 14.91 -15.91
N GLY A 241 34.09 16.08 -15.57
CA GLY A 241 34.98 16.80 -16.49
C GLY A 241 35.15 18.29 -16.22
N PHE A 242 35.71 18.69 -15.08
CA PHE A 242 36.29 20.03 -14.93
C PHE A 242 37.72 19.96 -14.39
N ASP A 243 38.70 19.91 -15.30
CA ASP A 243 39.89 20.77 -15.28
C ASP A 243 40.91 20.34 -16.36
N ARG A 244 41.03 21.14 -17.44
CA ARG A 244 42.36 21.47 -17.99
C ARG A 244 42.38 22.69 -18.95
N PHE A 245 42.78 23.83 -18.38
CA PHE A 245 43.70 24.88 -18.89
C PHE A 245 43.60 25.46 -20.33
N TYR A 246 43.07 26.71 -20.40
CA TYR A 246 43.62 27.99 -20.94
C TYR A 246 43.82 28.35 -22.45
N HIS A 247 43.34 29.58 -22.75
CA HIS A 247 43.79 30.66 -23.69
C HIS A 247 43.69 30.40 -25.22
N ASP A 248 43.20 31.26 -26.14
CA ASP A 248 43.05 32.73 -26.28
C ASP A 248 41.94 33.11 -27.34
N GLU A 249 41.47 34.37 -27.32
CA GLU A 249 40.60 35.07 -28.32
C GLU A 249 41.34 35.43 -29.66
N PRO A 250 40.81 36.20 -30.67
CA PRO A 250 39.45 36.74 -30.99
C PRO A 250 38.97 36.56 -32.48
N HIS A 251 37.73 37.04 -32.76
CA HIS A 251 36.91 37.20 -34.02
C HIS A 251 37.61 37.85 -35.27
N PRO A 252 36.97 38.24 -36.44
CA PRO A 252 35.54 38.29 -36.92
C PRO A 252 35.28 38.05 -38.47
N ILE A 253 34.08 38.47 -38.96
CA ILE A 253 33.58 38.88 -40.34
C ILE A 253 33.28 37.78 -41.39
N ASP A 254 32.17 37.73 -42.17
CA ASP A 254 31.59 38.65 -43.19
C ASP A 254 30.11 38.27 -43.53
N LEU A 255 29.14 39.21 -43.55
CA LEU A 255 28.56 40.01 -44.68
C LEU A 255 27.43 39.35 -45.52
N GLU A 256 26.22 39.95 -45.43
CA GLU A 256 25.22 40.36 -46.46
C GLU A 256 24.96 39.48 -47.72
N ALA A 257 23.77 39.25 -48.30
CA ALA A 257 22.39 39.79 -48.32
C ALA A 257 21.55 38.93 -49.35
N PRO A 258 20.38 39.32 -49.95
CA PRO A 258 19.08 39.81 -49.44
C PRO A 258 17.80 39.15 -50.07
N ASN A 259 16.64 39.56 -49.52
CA ASN A 259 15.29 39.81 -50.11
C ASN A 259 14.37 38.71 -50.69
N GLU A 260 13.34 38.42 -49.90
CA GLU A 260 11.88 38.65 -50.11
C GLU A 260 11.28 38.64 -51.53
N PHE A 261 10.27 37.77 -51.69
CA PHE A 261 9.04 38.04 -52.45
C PHE A 261 7.83 37.78 -51.54
N HIS A 262 6.97 38.78 -51.42
CA HIS A 262 5.65 38.71 -50.77
C HIS A 262 4.59 38.29 -51.80
N GLU A 263 3.77 37.28 -51.47
CA GLU A 263 2.41 37.14 -51.97
C GLU A 263 1.48 36.74 -50.81
N GLU A 264 0.49 37.59 -50.54
CA GLU A 264 -0.63 37.31 -49.66
C GLU A 264 -1.54 36.23 -50.27
N GLN A 265 -1.99 35.25 -49.48
CA GLN A 265 -3.42 34.95 -49.35
C GLN A 265 -3.74 33.85 -48.33
N SER A 266 -4.79 34.15 -47.55
CA SER A 266 -5.80 33.25 -47.00
C SER A 266 -5.64 32.73 -45.56
N ALA A 267 -6.68 33.03 -44.79
CA ALA A 267 -6.88 32.72 -43.39
C ALA A 267 -6.99 31.20 -43.15
N VAL A 268 -6.21 30.70 -42.19
CA VAL A 268 -6.34 29.34 -41.65
C VAL A 268 -6.49 29.43 -40.12
N ALA A 269 -7.54 28.79 -39.62
CA ALA A 269 -7.91 28.71 -38.21
C ALA A 269 -6.77 28.23 -37.28
N PRO A 270 -6.79 28.57 -35.98
CA PRO A 270 -5.75 28.12 -35.06
C PRO A 270 -5.76 26.60 -34.95
N ARG A 271 -4.66 25.98 -35.39
CA ARG A 271 -4.35 24.57 -35.21
C ARG A 271 -4.51 24.20 -33.73
N ALA A 272 -5.41 23.27 -33.44
CA ALA A 272 -5.55 22.67 -32.12
C ALA A 272 -4.16 22.20 -31.63
N LYS A 273 -3.78 22.59 -30.40
CA LYS A 273 -2.54 22.16 -29.77
C LYS A 273 -2.56 20.63 -29.67
N LEU A 274 -1.62 19.96 -30.34
CA LEU A 274 -1.35 18.53 -30.16
C LEU A 274 -1.15 18.23 -28.66
N PRO A 275 -1.68 17.11 -28.15
CA PRO A 275 -1.50 16.74 -26.75
C PRO A 275 -0.01 16.59 -26.44
N ARG A 276 0.41 17.15 -25.30
CA ARG A 276 1.80 17.10 -24.82
C ARG A 276 2.25 15.65 -24.66
N ARG A 277 3.48 15.32 -25.09
CA ARG A 277 4.09 13.99 -24.90
C ARG A 277 4.06 13.61 -23.40
N PRO A 278 3.72 12.37 -23.03
CA PRO A 278 3.70 11.96 -21.63
C PRO A 278 5.09 12.13 -21.00
N HIS A 279 5.19 12.93 -19.93
CA HIS A 279 6.39 12.95 -19.10
C HIS A 279 6.47 11.62 -18.33
N GLY A 280 7.56 10.86 -18.54
CA GLY A 280 7.77 9.57 -17.88
C GLY A 280 7.98 9.73 -16.38
N GLY A 281 6.97 9.34 -15.60
CA GLY A 281 7.12 9.12 -14.15
C GLY A 281 7.99 7.90 -13.83
N PRO A 282 8.23 7.59 -12.54
CA PRO A 282 9.01 6.43 -12.13
C PRO A 282 8.52 5.16 -12.84
N MET A 283 9.44 4.42 -13.47
CA MET A 283 9.15 3.21 -14.25
C MET A 283 8.00 3.35 -15.27
N GLY A 284 7.88 4.50 -15.92
CA GLY A 284 6.95 4.71 -17.05
C GLY A 284 5.48 4.81 -16.63
N GLU A 285 5.19 5.19 -15.38
CA GLU A 285 3.83 5.17 -14.82
C GLU A 285 2.79 5.93 -15.64
N SER A 286 3.10 7.16 -16.09
CA SER A 286 2.19 7.93 -16.94
C SER A 286 1.90 7.21 -18.27
N VAL A 287 2.89 6.53 -18.85
CA VAL A 287 2.71 5.78 -20.11
C VAL A 287 1.84 4.55 -19.87
N ARG A 288 2.05 3.85 -18.74
CA ARG A 288 1.22 2.72 -18.32
C ARG A 288 -0.24 3.15 -18.16
N ALA A 289 -0.50 4.24 -17.46
CA ALA A 289 -1.84 4.79 -17.25
C ALA A 289 -2.54 5.10 -18.58
N GLU A 290 -1.87 5.78 -19.51
CA GLU A 290 -2.47 6.09 -20.82
C GLU A 290 -2.75 4.84 -21.65
N ARG A 291 -1.85 3.84 -21.64
CA ARG A 291 -2.08 2.57 -22.36
C ARG A 291 -3.21 1.75 -21.76
N LEU A 292 -3.35 1.74 -20.43
CA LEU A 292 -4.46 1.08 -19.76
C LEU A 292 -5.79 1.76 -20.10
N CYS A 293 -5.81 3.09 -20.18
CA CYS A 293 -7.00 3.83 -20.62
C CYS A 293 -7.28 3.71 -22.12
N GLU A 294 -6.24 3.54 -22.94
CA GLU A 294 -6.41 3.18 -24.34
C GLU A 294 -7.05 1.80 -24.49
N LEU A 295 -6.56 0.79 -23.76
CA LEU A 295 -7.14 -0.54 -23.69
C LEU A 295 -8.62 -0.50 -23.27
N ALA A 296 -8.94 0.29 -22.23
CA ALA A 296 -10.31 0.47 -21.76
C ALA A 296 -11.23 1.08 -22.82
N ARG A 297 -10.74 2.05 -23.60
CA ARG A 297 -11.49 2.71 -24.66
C ARG A 297 -11.67 1.82 -25.91
N THR A 298 -10.67 1.01 -26.23
CA THR A 298 -10.62 0.23 -27.47
C THR A 298 -11.07 -1.21 -27.25
N GLU A 299 -10.24 -2.05 -26.63
CA GLU A 299 -10.51 -3.48 -26.45
C GLU A 299 -11.69 -3.76 -25.53
N TYR A 300 -12.01 -2.83 -24.63
CA TYR A 300 -13.17 -2.92 -23.72
C TYR A 300 -14.32 -1.98 -24.12
N GLU A 301 -14.29 -1.40 -25.31
CA GLU A 301 -15.37 -0.58 -25.89
C GLU A 301 -15.86 0.57 -24.99
N GLY A 302 -14.98 1.13 -24.15
CA GLY A 302 -15.32 2.20 -23.21
C GLY A 302 -16.23 1.76 -22.05
N ARG A 303 -16.36 0.45 -21.81
CA ARG A 303 -17.17 -0.14 -20.72
C ARG A 303 -16.43 -0.19 -19.36
N ILE A 304 -15.14 0.09 -19.36
CA ILE A 304 -14.30 0.22 -18.15
C ILE A 304 -13.88 1.69 -18.05
N ASP A 305 -14.19 2.33 -16.93
CA ASP A 305 -13.92 3.75 -16.68
C ASP A 305 -12.49 3.99 -16.19
N GLY A 306 -11.84 2.95 -15.65
CA GLY A 306 -10.49 3.04 -15.09
C GLY A 306 -9.96 1.75 -14.47
N ILE A 307 -8.74 1.84 -13.92
CA ILE A 307 -8.03 0.72 -13.27
C ILE A 307 -7.86 1.02 -11.78
N LEU A 308 -8.37 0.14 -10.93
CA LEU A 308 -8.15 0.16 -9.48
C LEU A 308 -6.94 -0.71 -9.14
N ARG A 309 -6.06 -0.20 -8.27
CA ARG A 309 -4.83 -0.88 -7.87
C ARG A 309 -4.29 -0.32 -6.56
N MET A 310 -3.18 -0.84 -6.05
CA MET A 310 -2.61 -0.40 -4.77
C MET A 310 -1.13 -0.12 -4.86
N GLU A 311 -0.72 1.04 -4.36
CA GLU A 311 0.67 1.38 -4.04
C GLU A 311 0.85 1.30 -2.51
N ALA A 312 1.03 2.43 -1.84
CA ALA A 312 0.86 2.49 -0.39
C ALA A 312 -0.61 2.46 0.02
N GLY A 313 -1.44 3.24 -0.67
CA GLY A 313 -2.90 3.22 -0.57
C GLY A 313 -3.54 2.67 -1.84
N PHE A 314 -4.85 2.43 -1.78
CA PHE A 314 -5.63 2.12 -2.98
C PHE A 314 -5.80 3.39 -3.83
N GLU A 315 -5.59 3.23 -5.13
CA GLU A 315 -5.67 4.30 -6.12
C GLU A 315 -6.44 3.85 -7.38
N ILE A 316 -7.06 4.82 -8.05
CA ILE A 316 -7.74 4.62 -9.34
C ILE A 316 -6.99 5.44 -10.39
N ILE A 317 -6.56 4.79 -11.47
CA ILE A 317 -6.32 5.49 -12.74
C ILE A 317 -7.68 5.63 -13.41
N LEU A 318 -8.24 6.84 -13.41
CA LEU A 318 -9.52 7.11 -14.05
C LEU A 318 -9.28 7.78 -15.40
N CYS A 319 -9.94 7.28 -16.45
CA CYS A 319 -9.62 7.64 -17.83
C CYS A 319 -10.24 8.97 -18.29
N ASP A 320 -11.28 9.45 -17.62
CA ASP A 320 -11.92 10.74 -17.91
C ASP A 320 -12.58 11.31 -16.63
N PHE A 321 -11.92 12.25 -15.98
CA PHE A 321 -12.46 12.88 -14.76
C PHE A 321 -13.71 13.70 -15.05
N ALA A 322 -13.71 14.48 -16.13
CA ALA A 322 -14.82 15.38 -16.45
C ALA A 322 -16.12 14.61 -16.71
N ARG A 323 -16.02 13.45 -17.35
CA ARG A 323 -17.15 12.56 -17.61
C ARG A 323 -17.73 11.97 -16.33
N HIS A 324 -16.89 11.56 -15.40
CA HIS A 324 -17.27 10.65 -14.32
C HIS A 324 -17.41 11.30 -12.93
N LEU A 325 -16.85 12.50 -12.74
CA LEU A 325 -16.76 13.14 -11.43
C LEU A 325 -17.34 14.55 -11.39
N ASP A 326 -17.93 14.89 -10.25
CA ASP A 326 -18.24 16.25 -9.84
C ASP A 326 -17.13 16.79 -8.94
N VAL A 327 -16.78 18.06 -9.13
CA VAL A 327 -15.83 18.76 -8.25
C VAL A 327 -16.57 19.16 -6.98
N VAL A 328 -16.10 18.67 -5.83
CA VAL A 328 -16.62 19.05 -4.51
C VAL A 328 -15.87 20.26 -3.98
N SER A 329 -14.54 20.20 -3.99
CA SER A 329 -13.68 21.27 -3.53
C SER A 329 -12.29 21.20 -4.17
N ILE A 330 -11.66 22.36 -4.30
CA ILE A 330 -10.24 22.48 -4.61
C ILE A 330 -9.63 23.41 -3.57
N ALA A 331 -8.75 22.87 -2.75
CA ALA A 331 -8.17 23.57 -1.62
C ALA A 331 -6.65 23.63 -1.75
N ALA A 332 -6.06 24.80 -1.53
CA ALA A 332 -4.61 24.95 -1.43
C ALA A 332 -4.08 24.13 -0.24
N ALA A 333 -3.10 23.26 -0.50
CA ALA A 333 -2.39 22.51 0.52
C ALA A 333 -1.35 23.40 1.21
N ASN A 334 -1.03 23.11 2.46
CA ASN A 334 0.00 23.81 3.20
C ASN A 334 1.40 23.39 2.70
N PRO A 335 2.19 24.31 2.10
CA PRO A 335 3.50 23.99 1.55
C PRO A 335 4.55 23.60 2.61
N GLY A 336 4.26 23.77 3.91
CA GLY A 336 5.16 23.45 5.01
C GLY A 336 4.95 22.09 5.70
N THR A 337 3.78 21.45 5.58
CA THR A 337 3.41 20.25 6.37
C THR A 337 2.84 19.11 5.54
N ASP A 338 2.38 19.35 4.32
CA ASP A 338 1.47 18.40 3.66
C ASP A 338 2.19 17.44 2.69
N GLY A 339 3.46 17.07 2.93
CA GLY A 339 3.99 15.89 2.24
C GLY A 339 5.40 15.39 2.58
N PRO A 340 5.70 14.09 2.32
CA PRO A 340 7.04 13.47 2.34
C PRO A 340 8.02 14.15 1.39
N GLY A 341 8.61 15.28 1.78
CA GLY A 341 9.85 15.77 1.20
C GLY A 341 11.05 15.20 1.96
N PRO A 342 12.28 15.39 1.46
CA PRO A 342 13.52 15.16 2.21
C PRO A 342 13.65 15.97 3.53
N GLY A 343 12.62 16.74 3.90
CA GLY A 343 12.48 17.45 5.17
C GLY A 343 11.06 17.36 5.76
N ALA A 344 10.26 16.35 5.37
CA ALA A 344 9.01 16.06 6.06
C ALA A 344 9.31 15.70 7.51
N ARG A 345 8.49 16.22 8.45
CA ARG A 345 8.66 15.89 9.85
C ARG A 345 8.25 14.43 10.05
N SER A 346 8.90 13.74 10.98
CA SER A 346 8.55 12.36 11.32
C SER A 346 7.04 12.21 11.65
N GLU A 347 6.47 13.24 12.29
CA GLU A 347 5.04 13.35 12.61
C GLU A 347 4.13 13.29 11.36
N ASP A 348 4.51 13.96 10.26
CA ASP A 348 3.73 13.98 9.02
C ASP A 348 3.73 12.59 8.35
N MET A 349 4.87 11.89 8.41
CA MET A 349 5.01 10.53 7.89
C MET A 349 4.28 9.49 8.72
N LEU A 350 4.27 9.65 10.04
CA LEU A 350 3.45 8.82 10.92
C LEU A 350 1.96 8.97 10.56
N SER A 351 1.47 10.21 10.40
CA SER A 351 0.08 10.47 10.00
C SER A 351 -0.27 9.81 8.67
N TYR A 352 0.63 9.89 7.68
CA TYR A 352 0.45 9.21 6.39
C TYR A 352 0.33 7.70 6.54
N TYR A 353 1.24 7.06 7.29
CA TYR A 353 1.18 5.61 7.49
C TYR A 353 0.01 5.19 8.37
N GLN A 354 -0.45 6.02 9.31
CA GLN A 354 -1.67 5.77 10.07
C GLN A 354 -2.90 5.76 9.15
N ALA A 355 -2.99 6.72 8.22
CA ALA A 355 -4.07 6.75 7.23
C ALA A 355 -4.05 5.51 6.33
N VAL A 356 -2.87 5.13 5.82
CA VAL A 356 -2.71 3.88 5.05
C VAL A 356 -3.06 2.65 5.88
N ALA A 357 -2.57 2.55 7.12
CA ALA A 357 -2.78 1.41 8.01
C ALA A 357 -4.22 1.27 8.49
N SER A 358 -4.98 2.37 8.52
CA SER A 358 -6.43 2.34 8.77
C SER A 358 -7.21 1.52 7.73
N ARG A 359 -6.56 1.11 6.63
CA ARG A 359 -7.11 0.28 5.55
C ARG A 359 -6.57 -1.15 5.55
N TYR A 360 -5.86 -1.58 6.60
CA TYR A 360 -5.34 -2.95 6.73
C TYR A 360 -6.42 -4.02 6.58
N ASP A 361 -7.62 -3.77 7.12
CA ASP A 361 -8.75 -4.71 7.09
C ASP A 361 -9.79 -4.40 6.00
N GLY A 362 -9.56 -3.35 5.20
CA GLY A 362 -10.47 -2.94 4.13
C GLY A 362 -10.60 -1.44 4.00
N ILE A 363 -11.11 -0.99 2.85
CA ILE A 363 -11.38 0.44 2.62
C ILE A 363 -12.70 0.93 3.26
N GLY A 364 -13.52 0.04 3.82
CA GLY A 364 -14.74 0.40 4.55
C GLY A 364 -15.87 0.99 3.70
N GLY A 365 -17.06 1.08 4.32
CA GLY A 365 -18.21 1.82 3.79
C GLY A 365 -18.78 1.35 2.45
N ARG A 366 -18.47 0.12 2.00
CA ARG A 366 -18.80 -0.37 0.64
C ARG A 366 -18.38 0.60 -0.47
N ARG A 367 -17.31 1.38 -0.24
CA ARG A 367 -16.78 2.36 -1.22
C ARG A 367 -16.31 1.70 -2.53
N VAL A 368 -16.04 0.40 -2.49
CA VAL A 368 -15.86 -0.48 -3.65
C VAL A 368 -16.63 -1.77 -3.38
N VAL A 369 -17.25 -2.30 -4.42
CA VAL A 369 -17.87 -3.64 -4.44
C VAL A 369 -17.16 -4.47 -5.52
N LEU A 370 -16.80 -5.71 -5.21
CA LEU A 370 -16.09 -6.61 -6.12
C LEU A 370 -17.00 -7.75 -6.60
N ASP A 371 -16.90 -8.08 -7.89
CA ASP A 371 -17.48 -9.31 -8.45
C ASP A 371 -16.60 -10.51 -8.08
N TYR A 372 -16.86 -11.08 -6.91
CA TYR A 372 -16.17 -12.29 -6.46
C TYR A 372 -16.60 -13.56 -7.18
N ASP A 373 -17.75 -13.56 -7.87
CA ASP A 373 -18.23 -14.73 -8.58
C ASP A 373 -17.46 -14.94 -9.88
N ASN A 374 -17.05 -13.85 -10.56
CA ASN A 374 -16.44 -13.92 -11.89
C ASN A 374 -14.98 -13.43 -11.91
N PHE A 375 -14.35 -13.26 -10.74
CA PHE A 375 -12.94 -12.89 -10.67
C PHE A 375 -12.05 -13.91 -11.41
N LEU A 376 -10.96 -13.40 -11.97
CA LEU A 376 -10.00 -14.18 -12.72
C LEU A 376 -8.70 -14.22 -11.94
N THR A 377 -8.03 -15.38 -11.91
CA THR A 377 -6.72 -15.49 -11.26
C THR A 377 -5.79 -16.44 -12.00
N LEU A 378 -4.52 -16.06 -12.13
CA LEU A 378 -3.48 -16.90 -12.72
C LEU A 378 -3.11 -18.09 -11.83
N PHE A 379 -3.47 -18.08 -10.54
CA PHE A 379 -3.36 -19.28 -9.69
C PHE A 379 -4.18 -20.47 -10.22
N ALA A 380 -5.22 -20.21 -11.03
CA ALA A 380 -6.01 -21.22 -11.72
C ALA A 380 -5.48 -21.57 -13.13
N VAL A 381 -4.34 -21.00 -13.53
CA VAL A 381 -3.68 -21.17 -14.83
C VAL A 381 -2.20 -21.50 -14.59
N GLU A 382 -1.93 -22.71 -14.08
CA GLU A 382 -0.60 -23.14 -13.64
C GLU A 382 0.47 -23.02 -14.73
N GLU A 383 0.07 -23.16 -16.00
CA GLU A 383 1.01 -23.07 -17.12
C GLU A 383 1.59 -21.67 -17.26
N ALA A 384 0.81 -20.61 -16.99
CA ALA A 384 1.20 -19.21 -17.15
C ALA A 384 1.90 -18.61 -15.92
N LEU A 385 1.99 -19.36 -14.82
CA LEU A 385 2.50 -18.91 -13.53
C LEU A 385 3.74 -19.71 -13.12
N TYR A 386 4.68 -19.09 -12.41
CA TYR A 386 5.71 -19.78 -11.65
C TYR A 386 5.96 -19.06 -10.33
N PHE A 387 6.62 -19.73 -9.38
CA PHE A 387 7.11 -19.11 -8.15
C PHE A 387 8.61 -18.90 -8.27
N ASP A 388 9.09 -17.69 -7.98
CA ASP A 388 10.51 -17.38 -8.00
C ASP A 388 11.26 -17.97 -6.80
N GLU A 389 12.58 -17.76 -6.75
CA GLU A 389 13.46 -18.26 -5.68
C GLU A 389 13.08 -17.76 -4.29
N THR A 390 12.33 -16.66 -4.21
CA THR A 390 11.82 -16.09 -2.96
C THR A 390 10.40 -16.56 -2.62
N GLY A 391 9.87 -17.50 -3.39
CA GLY A 391 8.53 -18.07 -3.23
C GLY A 391 7.41 -17.13 -3.69
N ARG A 392 7.70 -16.11 -4.51
CA ARG A 392 6.69 -15.15 -4.97
C ARG A 392 6.13 -15.57 -6.33
N PRO A 393 4.81 -15.46 -6.54
CA PRO A 393 4.23 -15.76 -7.83
C PRO A 393 4.71 -14.73 -8.86
N ARG A 394 5.00 -15.20 -10.07
CA ARG A 394 5.45 -14.43 -11.24
C ARG A 394 4.75 -14.94 -12.49
N VAL A 395 4.52 -14.04 -13.45
CA VAL A 395 3.91 -14.39 -14.74
C VAL A 395 5.01 -14.83 -15.71
N LYS A 396 4.81 -15.98 -16.40
CA LYS A 396 5.70 -16.39 -17.50
C LYS A 396 5.47 -15.48 -18.70
N ASN A 397 6.51 -14.80 -19.17
CA ASN A 397 6.43 -13.88 -20.31
C ASN A 397 6.31 -14.63 -21.64
N GLU A 398 5.19 -15.33 -21.83
CA GLU A 398 4.90 -16.19 -22.97
C GLU A 398 3.49 -15.90 -23.48
N THR A 399 3.38 -15.21 -24.63
CA THR A 399 2.11 -14.78 -25.23
C THR A 399 1.09 -15.90 -25.35
N GLN A 400 1.51 -17.09 -25.77
CA GLN A 400 0.65 -18.26 -25.93
C GLN A 400 0.00 -18.72 -24.62
N LEU A 401 0.68 -18.51 -23.49
CA LEU A 401 0.17 -18.90 -22.16
C LEU A 401 -0.73 -17.82 -21.57
N ILE A 402 -0.43 -16.54 -21.83
CA ILE A 402 -1.16 -15.39 -21.31
C ILE A 402 -2.43 -15.07 -22.13
N ALA A 403 -2.39 -15.23 -23.46
CA ALA A 403 -3.46 -14.82 -24.36
C ALA A 403 -4.86 -15.39 -24.02
N PRO A 404 -5.00 -16.68 -23.59
CA PRO A 404 -6.29 -17.19 -23.13
C PRO A 404 -6.83 -16.46 -21.89
N PHE A 405 -5.96 -16.07 -20.96
CA PHE A 405 -6.34 -15.32 -19.77
C PHE A 405 -6.73 -13.87 -20.11
N ARG A 406 -5.97 -13.21 -21.01
CA ARG A 406 -6.29 -11.86 -21.51
C ARG A 406 -7.65 -11.82 -22.21
N ARG A 407 -7.99 -12.84 -23.01
CA ARG A 407 -9.33 -12.94 -23.63
C ARG A 407 -10.45 -13.03 -22.59
N LYS A 408 -10.25 -13.79 -21.51
CA LYS A 408 -11.24 -13.82 -20.41
C LYS A 408 -11.41 -12.48 -19.72
N ILE A 409 -10.32 -11.73 -19.51
CA ILE A 409 -10.40 -10.37 -18.96
C ILE A 409 -11.24 -9.48 -19.89
N GLN A 410 -11.02 -9.58 -21.20
CA GLN A 410 -11.80 -8.87 -22.20
C GLN A 410 -13.30 -9.28 -22.16
N GLU A 411 -13.61 -10.57 -22.06
CA GLU A 411 -14.98 -11.07 -21.91
C GLU A 411 -15.68 -10.50 -20.66
N VAL A 412 -14.97 -10.47 -19.51
CA VAL A 412 -15.49 -9.85 -18.28
C VAL A 412 -15.71 -8.36 -18.47
N ALA A 413 -14.73 -7.65 -19.06
CA ALA A 413 -14.83 -6.22 -19.31
C ALA A 413 -15.96 -5.86 -20.28
N LEU A 414 -16.25 -6.69 -21.28
CA LEU A 414 -17.34 -6.47 -22.24
C LEU A 414 -18.72 -6.89 -21.73
N SER A 415 -18.79 -7.69 -20.67
CA SER A 415 -20.08 -8.16 -20.13
C SER A 415 -20.96 -7.04 -19.56
N ASP A 416 -22.28 -7.25 -19.48
CA ASP A 416 -23.24 -6.34 -18.82
C ASP A 416 -23.33 -6.58 -17.30
N ARG A 417 -22.34 -7.27 -16.71
CA ARG A 417 -22.36 -7.66 -15.30
C ARG A 417 -22.08 -6.48 -14.39
N SER A 418 -22.77 -6.46 -13.26
CA SER A 418 -22.52 -5.54 -12.14
C SER A 418 -21.77 -6.27 -11.02
N ALA A 419 -20.87 -5.55 -10.34
CA ALA A 419 -20.06 -6.12 -9.26
C ALA A 419 -20.85 -6.38 -7.97
N ASP A 420 -22.07 -5.86 -7.85
CA ASP A 420 -22.97 -6.04 -6.70
C ASP A 420 -23.81 -7.33 -6.75
N GLU A 421 -23.77 -8.06 -7.86
CA GLU A 421 -24.49 -9.32 -8.02
C GLU A 421 -23.60 -10.52 -7.70
N GLY A 422 -23.78 -11.14 -6.53
CA GLY A 422 -23.11 -12.41 -6.24
C GLY A 422 -22.97 -12.74 -4.77
N VAL A 423 -22.21 -13.81 -4.51
CA VAL A 423 -21.82 -14.18 -3.14
C VAL A 423 -20.60 -13.36 -2.74
N ASP A 424 -20.65 -12.72 -1.57
CA ASP A 424 -19.47 -12.14 -0.93
C ASP A 424 -18.59 -13.27 -0.40
N TRP A 425 -17.77 -13.84 -1.29
CA TRP A 425 -16.87 -14.92 -0.93
C TRP A 425 -15.86 -14.46 0.12
N GLN A 426 -15.43 -13.20 0.12
CA GLN A 426 -14.51 -12.68 1.14
C GLN A 426 -15.11 -12.82 2.55
N ALA A 427 -16.40 -12.51 2.74
CA ALA A 427 -17.08 -12.73 4.03
C ALA A 427 -17.14 -14.21 4.44
N VAL A 428 -17.30 -15.13 3.48
CA VAL A 428 -17.23 -16.59 3.74
C VAL A 428 -15.83 -16.99 4.23
N LEU A 429 -14.78 -16.47 3.60
CA LEU A 429 -13.39 -16.72 4.01
C LEU A 429 -13.10 -16.13 5.39
N ASP A 430 -13.68 -14.99 5.75
CA ASP A 430 -13.52 -14.38 7.07
C ASP A 430 -14.08 -15.27 8.18
N MET A 431 -15.25 -15.88 7.96
CA MET A 431 -15.83 -16.83 8.93
C MET A 431 -14.92 -18.04 9.18
N ILE A 432 -14.20 -18.50 8.14
CA ILE A 432 -13.29 -19.64 8.20
C ILE A 432 -12.00 -19.24 8.92
N THR A 433 -11.39 -18.13 8.51
CA THR A 433 -10.15 -17.63 9.13
C THR A 433 -10.37 -17.30 10.61
N ALA A 434 -11.46 -16.60 10.94
CA ALA A 434 -11.82 -16.30 12.33
C ALA A 434 -12.03 -17.56 13.19
N ARG A 435 -12.48 -18.67 12.60
CA ARG A 435 -12.69 -19.93 13.34
C ARG A 435 -11.40 -20.69 13.60
N TYR A 436 -10.49 -20.72 12.64
CA TYR A 436 -9.38 -21.67 12.65
C TYR A 436 -7.99 -21.01 12.84
N ALA A 437 -7.82 -19.72 12.55
CA ALA A 437 -6.49 -19.10 12.46
C ALA A 437 -5.71 -19.17 13.76
N ASP A 438 -6.31 -18.68 14.85
CA ASP A 438 -5.64 -18.61 16.14
C ASP A 438 -5.38 -20.01 16.71
N ARG A 439 -6.32 -20.93 16.51
CA ARG A 439 -6.17 -22.31 17.01
C ARG A 439 -5.08 -23.07 16.25
N ILE A 440 -4.99 -22.90 14.94
CA ILE A 440 -3.88 -23.46 14.14
C ILE A 440 -2.55 -22.83 14.56
N ALA A 441 -2.51 -21.52 14.80
CA ALA A 441 -1.31 -20.83 15.25
C ALA A 441 -0.84 -21.35 16.63
N TYR A 442 -1.77 -21.52 17.57
CA TYR A 442 -1.50 -22.05 18.90
C TYR A 442 -0.99 -23.50 18.86
N LEU A 443 -1.67 -24.37 18.10
CA LEU A 443 -1.20 -25.74 17.92
C LEU A 443 0.17 -25.80 17.20
N ALA A 444 0.52 -24.81 16.39
CA ALA A 444 1.81 -24.72 15.70
C ALA A 444 2.93 -24.03 16.51
N SER A 445 2.62 -23.38 17.63
CA SER A 445 3.57 -22.52 18.36
C SER A 445 4.63 -23.33 19.12
N GLY A 446 4.26 -24.54 19.58
CA GLY A 446 5.09 -25.36 20.45
C GLY A 446 4.92 -25.04 21.94
N GLU A 447 3.94 -24.22 22.31
CA GLU A 447 3.61 -23.92 23.72
C GLU A 447 2.92 -25.10 24.43
N ILE A 448 2.33 -26.04 23.68
CA ILE A 448 1.70 -27.23 24.24
C ILE A 448 2.77 -28.32 24.39
N GLU A 449 3.14 -28.63 25.64
CA GLU A 449 4.17 -29.65 25.95
C GLU A 449 3.60 -31.06 26.13
N ASP A 450 2.28 -31.20 26.27
CA ASP A 450 1.60 -32.47 26.53
C ASP A 450 0.76 -32.95 25.33
N VAL A 451 0.91 -34.23 24.98
CA VAL A 451 0.24 -34.83 23.82
C VAL A 451 -1.28 -34.91 24.00
N GLU A 452 -1.78 -35.15 25.20
CA GLU A 452 -3.23 -35.23 25.45
C GLU A 452 -3.87 -33.84 25.36
N HIS A 453 -3.21 -32.81 25.88
CA HIS A 453 -3.65 -31.42 25.70
C HIS A 453 -3.67 -31.03 24.22
N PHE A 454 -2.65 -31.41 23.45
CA PHE A 454 -2.61 -31.15 22.01
C PHE A 454 -3.78 -31.81 21.28
N ARG A 455 -4.01 -33.11 21.53
CA ARG A 455 -5.14 -33.86 20.95
C ARG A 455 -6.47 -33.21 21.31
N ALA A 456 -6.62 -32.80 22.56
CA ALA A 456 -7.84 -32.16 23.04
C ALA A 456 -8.09 -30.81 22.35
N GLU A 457 -7.05 -29.99 22.13
CA GLU A 457 -7.17 -28.73 21.39
C GLU A 457 -7.52 -28.94 19.91
N ALA A 458 -6.86 -29.89 19.24
CA ALA A 458 -7.20 -30.26 17.87
C ALA A 458 -8.65 -30.78 17.78
N SER A 459 -9.07 -31.63 18.73
CA SER A 459 -10.44 -32.14 18.83
C SER A 459 -11.46 -31.02 19.04
N ARG A 460 -11.17 -30.03 19.90
CA ARG A 460 -12.03 -28.85 20.12
C ARG A 460 -12.28 -28.05 18.85
N ALA A 461 -11.33 -28.03 17.90
CA ALA A 461 -11.47 -27.35 16.60
C ALA A 461 -12.57 -27.95 15.72
N ILE A 462 -12.69 -29.28 15.72
CA ILE A 462 -13.63 -30.00 14.85
C ILE A 462 -14.88 -30.48 15.59
N ARG A 463 -14.91 -30.43 16.93
CA ARG A 463 -16.02 -30.90 17.77
C ARG A 463 -17.42 -30.47 17.30
N PRO A 464 -17.66 -29.23 16.84
CA PRO A 464 -18.98 -28.83 16.36
C PRO A 464 -19.50 -29.61 15.15
N HIS A 465 -18.62 -30.34 14.46
CA HIS A 465 -18.92 -31.11 13.25
C HIS A 465 -19.00 -32.63 13.50
N ILE A 466 -18.91 -33.07 14.76
CA ILE A 466 -18.90 -34.48 15.15
C ILE A 466 -20.27 -34.90 15.64
N ASP A 467 -20.84 -35.96 15.04
CA ASP A 467 -22.05 -36.63 15.54
C ASP A 467 -21.67 -37.81 16.42
N TYR A 468 -21.62 -37.59 17.74
CA TYR A 468 -21.28 -38.63 18.72
C TYR A 468 -22.29 -39.79 18.79
N SER A 469 -23.51 -39.62 18.26
CA SER A 469 -24.51 -40.70 18.21
C SER A 469 -24.28 -41.65 17.03
N ASN A 470 -23.59 -41.19 15.98
CA ASN A 470 -23.36 -41.93 14.76
C ASN A 470 -22.02 -41.55 14.13
N ARG A 471 -20.92 -41.98 14.76
CA ARG A 471 -19.56 -41.61 14.37
C ARG A 471 -19.24 -42.07 12.95
N ASN A 472 -18.89 -41.13 12.10
CA ASN A 472 -18.41 -41.40 10.74
C ASN A 472 -17.42 -40.31 10.32
N THR A 473 -16.13 -40.61 10.48
CA THR A 473 -15.04 -39.66 10.24
C THR A 473 -15.12 -39.01 8.85
N SER A 474 -15.48 -39.77 7.80
CA SER A 474 -15.59 -39.21 6.45
C SER A 474 -16.73 -38.20 6.33
N ARG A 475 -17.89 -38.47 6.95
CA ARG A 475 -19.04 -37.53 6.98
C ARG A 475 -18.76 -36.32 7.87
N GLU A 476 -18.10 -36.52 9.00
CA GLU A 476 -17.70 -35.46 9.93
C GLU A 476 -16.72 -34.48 9.24
N ILE A 477 -15.71 -35.00 8.54
CA ILE A 477 -14.79 -34.19 7.73
C ILE A 477 -15.55 -33.45 6.64
N GLN A 478 -16.45 -34.11 5.91
CA GLN A 478 -17.24 -33.47 4.87
C GLN A 478 -18.12 -32.34 5.43
N HIS A 479 -18.75 -32.55 6.59
CA HIS A 479 -19.56 -31.52 7.23
C HIS A 479 -18.70 -30.32 7.65
N CYS A 480 -17.54 -30.58 8.26
CA CYS A 480 -16.54 -29.57 8.59
C CYS A 480 -16.07 -28.79 7.35
N SER A 481 -15.81 -29.49 6.23
CA SER A 481 -15.37 -28.87 4.97
C SER A 481 -16.38 -27.87 4.40
N ASN A 482 -17.68 -28.10 4.64
CA ASN A 482 -18.77 -27.26 4.17
C ASN A 482 -19.08 -26.07 5.10
N TYR A 483 -18.38 -25.92 6.22
CA TYR A 483 -18.57 -24.79 7.12
C TYR A 483 -18.44 -23.45 6.38
N ALA A 484 -19.40 -22.55 6.60
CA ALA A 484 -19.56 -21.23 5.99
C ALA A 484 -19.87 -21.21 4.47
N LEU A 485 -19.81 -22.35 3.78
CA LEU A 485 -20.13 -22.41 2.34
C LEU A 485 -21.64 -22.39 2.09
N PRO A 486 -22.10 -21.83 0.95
CA PRO A 486 -23.47 -22.00 0.50
C PRO A 486 -23.83 -23.48 0.36
N SER A 487 -25.08 -23.83 0.64
CA SER A 487 -25.57 -25.22 0.61
C SER A 487 -25.48 -25.87 -0.78
N THR A 488 -25.47 -25.05 -1.83
CA THR A 488 -25.39 -25.51 -3.22
C THR A 488 -24.11 -25.00 -3.86
N ARG A 489 -23.25 -25.93 -4.30
CA ARG A 489 -22.11 -25.61 -5.18
C ARG A 489 -22.62 -24.95 -6.47
N PRO A 490 -22.06 -23.80 -6.89
CA PRO A 490 -22.47 -23.14 -8.12
C PRO A 490 -22.43 -24.09 -9.33
N SER A 491 -23.54 -24.17 -10.06
CA SER A 491 -23.69 -25.07 -11.20
C SER A 491 -22.89 -24.59 -12.42
N ASP A 492 -22.82 -23.28 -12.63
CA ASP A 492 -22.04 -22.66 -13.70
C ASP A 492 -20.53 -22.64 -13.34
N PRO A 493 -19.66 -23.29 -14.13
CA PRO A 493 -18.21 -23.21 -13.92
C PRO A 493 -17.62 -21.81 -14.08
N ALA A 494 -18.31 -20.92 -14.79
CA ALA A 494 -17.88 -19.55 -15.01
C ALA A 494 -18.27 -18.60 -13.86
N LYS A 495 -19.17 -19.02 -12.95
CA LYS A 495 -19.69 -18.16 -11.87
C LYS A 495 -19.56 -18.83 -10.50
N GLY A 496 -18.72 -18.28 -9.62
CA GLY A 496 -18.57 -18.65 -8.21
C GLY A 496 -17.93 -20.01 -7.95
N ARG A 497 -17.86 -20.91 -8.94
CA ARG A 497 -17.31 -22.26 -8.78
C ARG A 497 -15.84 -22.25 -8.36
N LEU A 498 -15.03 -21.34 -8.92
CA LEU A 498 -13.62 -21.23 -8.56
C LEU A 498 -13.44 -20.88 -7.07
N ALA A 499 -14.19 -19.88 -6.58
CA ALA A 499 -14.16 -19.49 -5.18
C ALA A 499 -14.63 -20.64 -4.29
N TYR A 500 -15.81 -21.21 -4.58
CA TYR A 500 -16.35 -22.35 -3.84
C TYR A 500 -15.37 -23.52 -3.75
N ASP A 501 -14.82 -23.97 -4.88
CA ASP A 501 -13.94 -25.14 -4.95
C ASP A 501 -12.63 -24.90 -4.19
N SER A 502 -12.10 -23.69 -4.25
CA SER A 502 -10.88 -23.30 -3.53
C SER A 502 -11.12 -23.28 -2.02
N ILE A 503 -12.21 -22.68 -1.57
CA ILE A 503 -12.60 -22.63 -0.16
C ILE A 503 -12.87 -24.04 0.39
N TYR A 504 -13.64 -24.85 -0.34
CA TYR A 504 -13.93 -26.23 0.06
C TYR A 504 -12.66 -27.07 0.15
N THR A 505 -11.72 -26.89 -0.78
CA THR A 505 -10.42 -27.58 -0.77
C THR A 505 -9.61 -27.19 0.45
N VAL A 506 -9.46 -25.89 0.72
CA VAL A 506 -8.75 -25.38 1.90
C VAL A 506 -9.39 -25.88 3.20
N ASN A 507 -10.71 -25.76 3.34
CA ASN A 507 -11.43 -26.28 4.51
C ASN A 507 -11.24 -27.79 4.66
N SER A 508 -11.24 -28.54 3.56
CA SER A 508 -11.01 -29.99 3.60
C SER A 508 -9.62 -30.34 4.11
N VAL A 509 -8.60 -29.59 3.72
CA VAL A 509 -7.23 -29.78 4.26
C VAL A 509 -7.22 -29.46 5.76
N ILE A 510 -7.78 -28.31 6.17
CA ILE A 510 -7.89 -27.92 7.60
C ILE A 510 -8.58 -29.02 8.42
N CYS A 511 -9.78 -29.44 8.00
CA CYS A 511 -10.59 -30.41 8.72
C CYS A 511 -9.95 -31.79 8.81
N ARG A 512 -9.33 -32.27 7.72
CA ARG A 512 -8.58 -33.55 7.72
C ARG A 512 -7.39 -33.48 8.66
N THR A 513 -6.56 -32.44 8.52
CA THR A 513 -5.36 -32.28 9.32
C THR A 513 -5.68 -32.12 10.81
N LEU A 514 -6.73 -31.39 11.18
CA LEU A 514 -7.17 -31.30 12.58
C LEU A 514 -7.76 -32.61 13.12
N THR A 515 -8.45 -33.38 12.27
CA THR A 515 -8.96 -34.72 12.64
C THR A 515 -7.82 -35.67 12.93
N GLU A 516 -6.83 -35.74 12.04
CA GLU A 516 -5.63 -36.57 12.24
C GLU A 516 -4.80 -36.09 13.45
N ALA A 517 -4.68 -34.77 13.62
CA ALA A 517 -4.00 -34.14 14.75
C ALA A 517 -4.63 -34.50 16.11
N SER A 518 -5.94 -34.78 16.13
CA SER A 518 -6.65 -35.18 17.36
C SER A 518 -6.35 -36.61 17.80
N THR A 519 -5.67 -37.41 16.97
CA THR A 519 -5.35 -38.83 17.23
C THR A 519 -3.87 -39.15 17.09
N ILE A 520 -2.99 -38.14 17.12
CA ILE A 520 -1.53 -38.32 16.97
C ILE A 520 -0.94 -39.17 18.09
N ASP A 521 0.13 -39.92 17.82
CA ASP A 521 0.84 -40.67 18.87
C ASP A 521 1.92 -39.86 19.58
N THR A 522 2.50 -38.88 18.88
CA THR A 522 3.61 -38.06 19.41
C THR A 522 3.37 -36.58 19.18
N LEU A 523 3.74 -35.76 20.16
CA LEU A 523 3.64 -34.30 20.05
C LEU A 523 4.46 -33.75 18.87
N ALA A 524 5.65 -34.31 18.62
CA ALA A 524 6.50 -33.90 17.51
C ALA A 524 5.80 -34.07 16.14
N HIS A 525 5.04 -35.15 15.96
CA HIS A 525 4.25 -35.36 14.75
C HIS A 525 3.13 -34.33 14.62
N GLY A 526 2.35 -34.10 15.68
CA GLY A 526 1.29 -33.08 15.68
C GLY A 526 1.81 -31.68 15.37
N LEU A 527 2.92 -31.29 16.01
CA LEU A 527 3.56 -30.01 15.79
C LEU A 527 4.04 -29.85 14.33
N ALA A 528 4.61 -30.91 13.74
CA ALA A 528 5.00 -30.92 12.33
C ALA A 528 3.80 -30.75 11.39
N MET A 529 2.69 -31.46 11.66
CA MET A 529 1.44 -31.32 10.89
C MET A 529 0.90 -29.89 10.94
N MET A 530 0.85 -29.28 12.12
CA MET A 530 0.30 -27.92 12.29
C MET A 530 1.21 -26.84 11.70
N ARG A 531 2.53 -26.99 11.82
CA ARG A 531 3.49 -26.10 11.15
C ARG A 531 3.40 -26.23 9.63
N GLY A 532 3.22 -27.44 9.11
CA GLY A 532 2.97 -27.69 7.69
C GLY A 532 1.67 -27.04 7.22
N LEU A 533 0.57 -27.23 7.97
CA LEU A 533 -0.72 -26.61 7.67
C LEU A 533 -0.63 -25.07 7.70
N ARG A 534 -0.03 -24.50 8.75
CA ARG A 534 0.18 -23.05 8.87
C ARG A 534 1.02 -22.52 7.70
N SER A 535 2.08 -23.22 7.33
CA SER A 535 2.92 -22.83 6.18
C SER A 535 2.13 -22.85 4.87
N TRP A 536 1.37 -23.92 4.61
CA TRP A 536 0.58 -24.06 3.38
C TRP A 536 -0.56 -23.04 3.28
N LEU A 537 -1.28 -22.79 4.38
CA LEU A 537 -2.35 -21.79 4.42
C LEU A 537 -1.81 -20.38 4.19
N GLY A 538 -0.66 -20.04 4.77
CA GLY A 538 0.01 -18.76 4.56
C GLY A 538 -0.86 -17.54 4.90
N TRP A 539 -1.76 -17.65 5.89
CA TRP A 539 -2.67 -16.56 6.24
C TRP A 539 -1.92 -15.34 6.75
N THR A 540 -2.23 -14.19 6.15
CA THR A 540 -1.56 -12.91 6.36
C THR A 540 -1.72 -12.38 7.78
N GLY A 541 -2.81 -12.74 8.46
CA GLY A 541 -3.09 -12.38 9.85
C GLY A 541 -2.03 -12.88 10.84
N TRP A 542 -1.38 -14.01 10.58
CA TRP A 542 -0.36 -14.55 11.49
C TRP A 542 0.95 -13.76 11.54
N LYS A 543 1.17 -12.84 10.60
CA LYS A 543 2.30 -11.90 10.61
C LYS A 543 1.97 -10.57 11.27
N ARG A 544 0.70 -10.33 11.62
CA ARG A 544 0.26 -9.06 12.20
C ARG A 544 0.81 -8.90 13.61
N CYS A 545 1.15 -7.67 13.97
CA CYS A 545 1.50 -7.32 15.34
C CYS A 545 0.28 -7.56 16.25
N SER A 546 0.52 -8.00 17.49
CA SER A 546 -0.54 -8.30 18.47
C SER A 546 -1.35 -7.06 18.83
N SER A 547 -0.68 -5.95 19.15
CA SER A 547 -1.30 -4.66 19.43
C SER A 547 -0.25 -3.55 19.39
N CYS A 548 -0.47 -2.52 18.59
CA CYS A 548 0.36 -1.31 18.60
C CYS A 548 -0.32 -0.20 19.39
N GLY A 549 0.47 0.73 19.94
CA GLY A 549 -0.05 1.93 20.60
C GLY A 549 -0.79 2.86 19.62
N PRO A 550 -1.58 3.84 20.14
CA PRO A 550 -2.33 4.78 19.30
C PRO A 550 -1.45 5.68 18.43
N HIS A 551 -0.18 5.86 18.81
CA HIS A 551 0.84 6.61 18.06
C HIS A 551 1.84 5.68 17.35
N GLU A 552 1.40 4.46 17.03
CA GLU A 552 2.23 3.46 16.35
C GLU A 552 1.45 2.80 15.22
N VAL A 553 2.18 2.32 14.22
CA VAL A 553 1.67 1.51 13.12
C VAL A 553 2.36 0.17 13.16
N CYS A 554 1.61 -0.93 13.06
CA CYS A 554 2.20 -2.23 12.81
C CYS A 554 2.76 -2.21 11.40
N PHE A 555 4.06 -1.99 11.25
CA PHE A 555 4.63 -1.69 9.94
C PHE A 555 5.21 -2.94 9.28
N LEU A 556 4.89 -3.10 8.00
CA LEU A 556 5.58 -3.95 7.04
C LEU A 556 5.96 -3.11 5.82
N PRO A 557 6.77 -3.63 4.87
CA PRO A 557 7.09 -2.87 3.68
C PRO A 557 5.86 -2.51 2.86
N ILE A 558 5.72 -1.21 2.61
CA ILE A 558 4.65 -0.58 1.85
C ILE A 558 5.35 0.33 0.87
N TRP A 559 5.24 0.09 -0.45
CA TRP A 559 6.00 0.87 -1.43
C TRP A 559 5.79 2.37 -1.21
N PRO A 560 6.86 3.19 -1.21
CA PRO A 560 8.25 2.87 -1.54
C PRO A 560 9.12 2.46 -0.34
N ALA A 561 8.54 2.26 0.84
CA ALA A 561 9.27 2.11 2.09
C ALA A 561 9.29 0.69 2.70
N GLY A 562 10.25 0.48 3.59
CA GLY A 562 10.48 -0.70 4.40
C GLY A 562 11.75 -1.49 4.02
N ASP A 563 12.14 -2.39 4.91
CA ASP A 563 13.29 -3.29 4.75
C ASP A 563 12.87 -4.77 4.78
N ALA A 564 13.78 -5.67 4.37
CA ALA A 564 13.52 -7.12 4.41
C ALA A 564 13.14 -7.62 5.82
N LYS A 565 13.78 -7.07 6.86
CA LYS A 565 13.45 -7.37 8.26
C LYS A 565 12.00 -7.03 8.60
N ASP A 566 11.44 -5.96 8.05
CA ASP A 566 10.04 -5.59 8.29
C ASP A 566 9.07 -6.55 7.62
N PHE A 567 9.47 -7.15 6.50
CA PHE A 567 8.68 -8.18 5.83
C PHE A 567 8.70 -9.50 6.61
N GLU A 568 9.85 -9.85 7.17
CA GLU A 568 10.04 -11.06 7.97
C GLU A 568 9.37 -10.95 9.34
N HIS A 569 9.56 -9.80 9.99
CA HIS A 569 9.13 -9.52 11.35
C HIS A 569 8.53 -8.10 11.45
N PRO A 570 7.26 -7.91 11.04
CA PRO A 570 6.55 -6.66 11.23
C PRO A 570 6.57 -6.24 12.70
N SER A 571 6.71 -4.94 12.95
CA SER A 571 6.81 -4.38 14.30
C SER A 571 6.09 -3.04 14.41
N CYS A 572 5.65 -2.70 15.62
CA CYS A 572 5.04 -1.40 15.89
C CYS A 572 6.08 -0.30 15.75
N ARG A 573 5.79 0.70 14.92
CA ARG A 573 6.67 1.84 14.65
C ARG A 573 5.93 3.15 14.89
N SER A 574 6.58 4.06 15.62
CA SER A 574 6.14 5.45 15.82
C SER A 574 7.01 6.46 15.07
N ASP A 575 8.23 6.07 14.68
CA ASP A 575 9.16 6.92 13.95
C ASP A 575 9.34 6.42 12.52
N PHE A 576 9.05 7.30 11.56
CA PHE A 576 9.24 7.08 10.13
C PHE A 576 10.30 8.04 9.55
N SER A 577 11.17 8.58 10.42
CA SER A 577 12.32 9.37 10.00
C SER A 577 13.37 8.50 9.29
N GLY A 578 14.09 9.12 8.37
CA GLY A 578 15.18 8.47 7.63
C GLY A 578 14.80 8.01 6.23
N PRO A 579 15.72 7.30 5.54
CA PRO A 579 15.50 6.84 4.18
C PRO A 579 14.37 5.80 4.13
N PRO A 580 13.70 5.63 2.98
CA PRO A 580 12.60 4.68 2.84
C PRO A 580 13.01 3.20 3.01
N GLY A 581 14.27 2.87 3.27
CA GLY A 581 14.73 1.48 3.28
C GLY A 581 14.96 0.92 1.87
N ASN A 582 15.36 -0.35 1.79
CA ASN A 582 15.84 -0.97 0.55
C ASN A 582 14.96 -2.11 0.02
N TYR A 583 13.87 -2.47 0.71
CA TYR A 583 13.07 -3.63 0.34
C TYR A 583 12.62 -3.61 -1.13
N TRP A 584 12.19 -2.44 -1.63
CA TRP A 584 11.66 -2.31 -2.98
C TRP A 584 12.73 -2.12 -4.08
N GLY A 585 14.02 -2.03 -3.72
CA GLY A 585 15.11 -1.69 -4.64
C GLY A 585 15.29 -0.18 -4.87
N GLY A 586 14.74 0.66 -3.98
CA GLY A 586 14.78 2.13 -4.06
C GLY A 586 13.86 2.73 -5.13
N PHE A 587 13.83 4.07 -5.23
CA PHE A 587 13.15 4.78 -6.33
C PHE A 587 13.93 4.61 -7.64
N GLY A 588 13.84 3.43 -8.25
CA GLY A 588 14.35 3.17 -9.60
C GLY A 588 15.86 3.39 -9.81
N LYS A 589 16.70 3.25 -8.77
CA LYS A 589 18.15 3.10 -9.00
C LYS A 589 18.43 1.66 -9.43
N PRO A 590 19.28 1.43 -10.45
CA PRO A 590 19.66 0.08 -10.87
C PRO A 590 20.44 -0.65 -9.76
N PRO A 591 20.59 -1.99 -9.85
CA PRO A 591 21.48 -2.74 -8.98
C PRO A 591 22.88 -2.13 -9.04
N GLY A 592 23.43 -1.76 -7.89
CA GLY A 592 24.87 -1.54 -7.81
C GLY A 592 25.55 -2.83 -8.22
N HIS A 593 26.55 -2.74 -9.08
CA HIS A 593 27.50 -3.82 -9.26
C HIS A 593 28.06 -4.17 -7.88
N ASP A 594 27.70 -5.34 -7.37
CA ASP A 594 28.50 -6.00 -6.35
C ASP A 594 29.87 -6.24 -6.98
N GLY A 595 30.81 -5.38 -6.64
CA GLY A 595 32.22 -5.60 -6.91
C GLY A 595 32.61 -6.89 -6.19
N ALA A 596 33.05 -7.86 -6.97
CA ALA A 596 33.66 -9.07 -6.48
C ALA A 596 34.75 -8.75 -5.45
N HIS A 597 34.62 -9.34 -4.27
CA HIS A 597 35.74 -9.77 -3.44
C HIS A 597 35.41 -11.14 -2.85
#